data_AF-A0A074Y4Y7-F1
#
_entry.id   AF-A0A074Y4Y7-F1
#
_cell.length_a   1.000
_cell.length_b   1.000
_cell.length_c   1.000
_cell.angle_alpha   90.00
_cell.angle_beta   90.00
_cell.angle_gamma   90.00
#
_symmetry.space_group_name_H-M   'P 1'
#
loop_
_entity.id
_entity.type
_entity.pdbx_description
1 polymer ?
#
loop_
_entity_poly.entity_id
_entity_poly.type
_entity_poly.pdbx_seq_one_letter_code
_entity_poly.pdbx_strand_id
1 'polypeptide(L)'
;MLASTIISALSLFAVASAQSSTASASSASASATSAVAASIAAGSSGYSYVGCWNETTGIEGTSGARALSGGKMESVDTATVEACLEYCGASNYQYAGLEYAQECWCSNYISSLSTQLEESNCSLACKGNDTELCGGYLTITLYNLTSKKSSSSSSSSKTGAASTAASSWTYVLGAGVMALTLGTAL
;
A
#
# COMPACT_ATOMS: atom_id res chain seq x y z
N MET A 1 78.69 -17.46 36.21
CA MET A 1 78.76 -16.08 35.70
C MET A 1 77.37 -15.47 35.84
N LEU A 2 77.26 -14.47 36.72
CA LEU A 2 76.31 -13.33 36.74
C LEU A 2 74.81 -13.69 36.59
N ALA A 3 74.00 -13.60 37.66
CA ALA A 3 73.37 -12.36 38.17
C ALA A 3 72.55 -11.65 37.06
N SER A 4 71.26 -11.34 37.20
CA SER A 4 70.66 -10.58 38.29
C SER A 4 69.14 -10.69 38.30
N THR A 5 68.62 -10.78 39.51
CA THR A 5 67.26 -10.44 39.97
C THR A 5 66.91 -8.99 39.72
N ILE A 6 65.68 -8.68 39.29
CA ILE A 6 64.93 -7.50 39.80
C ILE A 6 63.44 -7.83 39.88
N ILE A 7 63.00 -8.08 41.11
CA ILE A 7 61.62 -7.92 41.56
C ILE A 7 61.37 -6.40 41.58
N SER A 8 60.36 -5.90 40.87
CA SER A 8 59.83 -4.57 41.18
C SER A 8 58.34 -4.65 41.47
N ALA A 9 58.10 -4.47 42.75
CA ALA A 9 56.86 -4.43 43.45
C ALA A 9 56.09 -3.11 43.23
N LEU A 10 54.78 -3.22 43.45
CA LEU A 10 53.92 -2.28 44.17
C LEU A 10 53.73 -0.84 43.64
N SER A 11 52.54 -0.65 43.08
CA SER A 11 51.45 0.18 43.67
C SER A 11 51.43 1.71 43.50
N LEU A 12 50.17 2.17 43.37
CA LEU A 12 49.60 3.51 43.63
C LEU A 12 49.78 4.55 42.52
N PHE A 13 48.71 4.82 41.77
CA PHE A 13 48.02 6.11 41.81
C PHE A 13 46.58 5.94 41.29
N ALA A 14 45.64 6.08 42.21
CA ALA A 14 44.24 6.34 41.89
C ALA A 14 44.13 7.78 41.37
N VAL A 15 43.47 7.98 40.22
CA VAL A 15 42.71 9.20 39.95
C VAL A 15 41.33 8.76 39.47
N ALA A 16 40.40 8.79 40.40
CA ALA A 16 38.99 8.84 40.12
C ALA A 16 38.68 10.20 39.50
N SER A 17 38.26 10.22 38.23
CA SER A 17 37.50 11.35 37.68
C SER A 17 36.03 10.97 37.67
N ALA A 18 35.40 11.21 38.83
CA ALA A 18 33.95 11.35 38.91
C ALA A 18 33.57 12.63 38.15
N GLN A 19 33.26 12.51 36.85
CA GLN A 19 32.62 13.60 36.12
C GLN A 19 31.11 13.42 36.22
N SER A 20 30.56 14.12 37.19
CA SER A 20 29.15 14.39 37.39
C SER A 20 28.48 14.77 36.06
N SER A 21 27.76 13.84 35.47
CA SER A 21 26.81 14.16 34.41
C SER A 21 25.56 14.66 35.11
N THR A 22 25.46 15.98 35.28
CA THR A 22 24.18 16.64 35.52
C THR A 22 23.30 16.29 34.33
N ALA A 23 22.52 15.21 34.47
CA ALA A 23 21.41 14.93 33.61
C ALA A 23 20.45 16.11 33.77
N SER A 24 20.50 17.02 32.81
CA SER A 24 19.41 17.95 32.57
C SER A 24 18.18 17.08 32.32
N ALA A 25 17.40 16.89 33.38
CA ALA A 25 16.04 16.39 33.29
C ALA A 25 15.23 17.46 32.57
N SER A 26 15.37 17.48 31.24
CA SER A 26 14.41 18.13 30.36
C SER A 26 13.11 17.36 30.56
N SER A 27 12.29 17.89 31.46
CA SER A 27 10.88 17.56 31.57
C SER A 27 10.22 18.00 30.28
N ALA A 28 10.32 17.13 29.26
CA ALA A 28 9.45 17.18 28.11
C ALA A 28 8.05 16.87 28.64
N SER A 29 7.34 17.94 28.99
CA SER A 29 5.89 17.96 29.06
C SER A 29 5.37 17.43 27.73
N ALA A 30 5.13 16.13 27.67
CA ALA A 30 4.40 15.50 26.59
C ALA A 30 3.00 16.09 26.62
N SER A 31 2.76 17.05 25.73
CA SER A 31 1.43 17.53 25.40
C SER A 31 0.62 16.32 24.96
N ALA A 32 -0.22 15.84 25.87
CA ALA A 32 -1.18 14.78 25.59
C ALA A 32 -2.29 15.35 24.69
N THR A 33 -1.96 15.55 23.42
CA THR A 33 -2.95 15.54 22.36
C THR A 33 -3.37 14.08 22.26
N SER A 34 -4.62 13.77 22.62
CA SER A 34 -5.20 12.44 22.44
C SER A 34 -5.11 12.08 20.96
N ALA A 35 -4.05 11.37 20.59
CA ALA A 35 -3.90 10.82 19.25
C ALA A 35 -5.06 9.85 19.06
N VAL A 36 -5.83 10.05 17.99
CA VAL A 36 -6.78 9.05 17.54
C VAL A 36 -5.99 7.78 17.26
N ALA A 37 -6.33 6.68 17.93
CA ALA A 37 -5.63 5.43 17.73
C ALA A 37 -5.93 4.94 16.30
N ALA A 38 -4.88 4.63 15.55
CA ALA A 38 -5.01 4.00 14.24
C ALA A 38 -5.80 2.70 14.37
N SER A 39 -6.62 2.40 13.36
CA SER A 39 -7.52 1.25 13.35
C SER A 39 -7.42 0.47 12.05
N ILE A 40 -7.96 -0.74 12.04
CA ILE A 40 -7.95 -1.59 10.85
C ILE A 40 -9.07 -1.16 9.92
N ALA A 41 -8.71 -0.79 8.70
CA ALA A 41 -9.68 -0.52 7.66
C ALA A 41 -10.37 -1.83 7.23
N ALA A 42 -11.70 -1.78 7.04
CA ALA A 42 -12.46 -2.97 6.66
C ALA A 42 -12.13 -3.47 5.22
N GLY A 43 -11.62 -2.57 4.37
CA GLY A 43 -11.29 -2.80 2.97
C GLY A 43 -12.09 -1.90 2.01
N SER A 44 -11.62 -1.85 0.76
CA SER A 44 -12.22 -1.09 -0.34
C SER A 44 -11.89 -1.76 -1.68
N SER A 45 -12.36 -1.24 -2.81
CA SER A 45 -12.05 -1.79 -4.15
C SER A 45 -12.38 -3.28 -4.34
N GLY A 46 -13.39 -3.78 -3.60
CA GLY A 46 -13.79 -5.19 -3.64
C GLY A 46 -12.93 -6.12 -2.79
N TYR A 47 -11.99 -5.57 -2.02
CA TYR A 47 -11.22 -6.30 -1.03
C TYR A 47 -11.87 -6.23 0.35
N SER A 48 -11.61 -7.25 1.16
CA SER A 48 -12.00 -7.31 2.56
C SER A 48 -10.80 -7.72 3.41
N TYR A 49 -10.68 -7.13 4.60
CA TYR A 49 -9.62 -7.47 5.55
C TYR A 49 -9.69 -8.95 5.95
N VAL A 50 -8.54 -9.62 6.03
CA VAL A 50 -8.45 -11.04 6.41
C VAL A 50 -7.53 -11.33 7.60
N GLY A 51 -6.75 -10.36 8.07
CA GLY A 51 -5.93 -10.51 9.27
C GLY A 51 -4.52 -9.94 9.13
N CYS A 52 -3.80 -9.99 10.25
CA CYS A 52 -2.36 -9.75 10.29
C CYS A 52 -1.60 -11.06 10.00
N TRP A 53 -0.64 -11.04 9.08
CA TRP A 53 0.13 -12.23 8.66
C TRP A 53 1.64 -11.98 8.73
N ASN A 54 2.45 -13.00 8.96
CA ASN A 54 3.91 -12.81 8.96
C ASN A 54 4.49 -12.77 7.54
N GLU A 55 5.52 -11.95 7.35
CA GLU A 55 6.43 -12.04 6.21
C GLU A 55 7.31 -13.30 6.35
N THR A 56 7.71 -13.89 5.23
CA THR A 56 8.50 -15.11 5.12
C THR A 56 9.93 -14.88 4.62
N THR A 57 10.31 -13.64 4.28
CA THR A 57 11.66 -13.32 3.76
C THR A 57 12.82 -13.73 4.68
N GLY A 58 12.58 -13.93 5.98
CA GLY A 58 13.57 -14.37 6.96
C GLY A 58 13.60 -15.87 7.22
N ILE A 59 12.81 -16.68 6.51
CA ILE A 59 12.76 -18.13 6.70
C ILE A 59 13.91 -18.78 5.91
N GLU A 60 14.82 -19.42 6.65
CA GLU A 60 15.96 -20.15 6.09
C GLU A 60 15.52 -21.21 5.07
N GLY A 61 16.31 -21.37 4.00
CA GLY A 61 16.03 -22.36 2.94
C GLY A 61 14.96 -21.94 1.92
N THR A 62 14.42 -20.72 2.01
CA THR A 62 13.44 -20.19 1.06
C THR A 62 14.01 -19.21 0.03
N SER A 63 15.32 -18.93 0.10
CA SER A 63 15.99 -17.91 -0.72
C SER A 63 15.39 -16.51 -0.58
N GLY A 64 14.83 -16.19 0.59
CA GLY A 64 14.18 -14.91 0.85
C GLY A 64 12.82 -14.77 0.18
N ALA A 65 12.12 -15.88 -0.07
CA ALA A 65 10.78 -15.84 -0.64
C ALA A 65 9.84 -15.05 0.29
N ARG A 66 9.13 -14.08 -0.28
CA ARG A 66 8.16 -13.27 0.43
C ARG A 66 6.79 -13.93 0.54
N ALA A 67 6.05 -13.56 1.58
CA ALA A 67 4.71 -14.07 1.88
C ALA A 67 3.75 -13.76 0.73
N LEU A 68 3.86 -12.56 0.15
CA LEU A 68 3.20 -12.15 -1.09
C LEU A 68 4.24 -12.00 -2.21
N SER A 69 4.56 -13.12 -2.86
CA SER A 69 5.50 -13.18 -3.99
C SER A 69 4.80 -13.47 -5.31
N GLY A 70 5.46 -13.20 -6.44
CA GLY A 70 4.94 -13.52 -7.78
C GLY A 70 3.91 -12.53 -8.35
N GLY A 71 3.74 -11.36 -7.74
CA GLY A 71 2.87 -10.30 -8.25
C GLY A 71 3.58 -8.96 -8.42
N LYS A 72 3.02 -7.89 -7.84
CA LYS A 72 3.52 -6.52 -7.96
C LYS A 72 3.80 -5.94 -6.58
N MET A 73 4.71 -4.97 -6.53
CA MET A 73 5.01 -4.22 -5.33
C MET A 73 5.32 -2.77 -5.68
N GLU A 74 4.87 -1.88 -4.80
CA GLU A 74 5.23 -0.47 -4.81
C GLU A 74 5.43 0.02 -3.38
N SER A 75 6.31 0.99 -3.19
CA SER A 75 6.49 1.69 -1.92
C SER A 75 6.14 3.16 -2.13
N VAL A 76 5.20 3.68 -1.34
CA VAL A 76 4.64 5.03 -1.51
C VAL A 76 4.73 5.81 -0.20
N ASP A 77 5.40 6.97 -0.21
CA ASP A 77 5.57 7.81 0.99
C ASP A 77 4.27 8.40 1.56
N THR A 78 3.18 8.29 0.80
CA THR A 78 1.83 8.69 1.18
C THR A 78 0.84 7.52 1.05
N ALA A 79 1.29 6.28 1.30
CA ALA A 79 0.43 5.11 1.21
C ALA A 79 -0.76 5.20 2.18
N THR A 80 -1.94 4.80 1.71
CA THR A 80 -3.13 4.51 2.52
C THR A 80 -3.60 3.10 2.21
N VAL A 81 -4.53 2.56 3.00
CA VAL A 81 -5.12 1.25 2.70
C VAL A 81 -5.78 1.28 1.31
N GLU A 82 -6.60 2.27 1.02
CA GLU A 82 -7.36 2.40 -0.23
C GLU A 82 -6.43 2.44 -1.44
N ALA A 83 -5.34 3.20 -1.35
CA ALA A 83 -4.38 3.32 -2.44
C ALA A 83 -3.73 1.96 -2.76
N CYS A 84 -3.34 1.19 -1.75
CA CYS A 84 -2.79 -0.16 -1.96
C CYS A 84 -3.84 -1.13 -2.52
N LEU A 85 -5.08 -1.09 -2.03
CA LEU A 85 -6.16 -1.95 -2.52
C LEU A 85 -6.55 -1.62 -3.97
N GLU A 86 -6.55 -0.34 -4.33
CA GLU A 86 -6.75 0.09 -5.71
C GLU A 86 -5.59 -0.37 -6.62
N TYR A 87 -4.34 -0.18 -6.17
CA TYR A 87 -3.13 -0.61 -6.89
C TYR A 87 -3.17 -2.10 -7.22
N CYS A 88 -3.45 -2.96 -6.24
CA CYS A 88 -3.57 -4.40 -6.46
C CYS A 88 -4.83 -4.78 -7.25
N GLY A 89 -5.94 -4.08 -7.01
CA GLY A 89 -7.21 -4.26 -7.72
C GLY A 89 -7.13 -3.93 -9.21
N ALA A 90 -6.31 -2.96 -9.61
CA ALA A 90 -6.14 -2.57 -11.02
C ALA A 90 -5.63 -3.73 -11.91
N SER A 91 -4.88 -4.66 -11.32
CA SER A 91 -4.39 -5.88 -11.99
C SER A 91 -5.14 -7.15 -11.57
N ASN A 92 -6.26 -7.03 -10.83
CA ASN A 92 -7.08 -8.15 -10.34
C ASN A 92 -6.31 -9.20 -9.53
N TYR A 93 -5.33 -8.79 -8.72
CA TYR A 93 -4.68 -9.71 -7.79
C TYR A 93 -5.67 -10.22 -6.74
N GLN A 94 -5.50 -11.47 -6.29
CA GLN A 94 -6.37 -12.05 -5.28
C GLN A 94 -6.12 -11.44 -3.89
N TYR A 95 -4.86 -11.12 -3.58
CA TYR A 95 -4.42 -10.59 -2.30
C TYR A 95 -3.72 -9.26 -2.46
N ALA A 96 -4.00 -8.37 -1.52
CA ALA A 96 -3.29 -7.13 -1.30
C ALA A 96 -2.80 -7.11 0.15
N GLY A 97 -1.53 -6.78 0.36
CA GLY A 97 -0.91 -6.70 1.66
C GLY A 97 -0.24 -5.37 1.84
N LEU A 98 -0.32 -4.82 3.04
CA LEU A 98 0.41 -3.62 3.43
C LEU A 98 1.49 -3.98 4.43
N GLU A 99 2.70 -3.49 4.20
CA GLU A 99 3.85 -3.69 5.08
C GLU A 99 4.57 -2.36 5.33
N TYR A 100 5.19 -2.24 6.50
CA TYR A 100 6.11 -1.14 6.82
C TYR A 100 5.53 0.26 6.63
N ALA A 101 4.23 0.45 6.89
CA ALA A 101 3.49 1.71 6.76
C ALA A 101 3.36 2.29 5.34
N GLN A 102 4.04 1.72 4.35
CA GLN A 102 4.23 2.37 3.05
C GLN A 102 4.31 1.42 1.85
N GLU A 103 4.49 0.12 2.07
CA GLU A 103 4.64 -0.85 1.00
C GLU A 103 3.32 -1.52 0.68
N CYS A 104 2.96 -1.53 -0.60
CA CYS A 104 1.83 -2.27 -1.14
C CYS A 104 2.36 -3.53 -1.84
N TRP A 105 1.91 -4.70 -1.42
CA TRP A 105 2.28 -5.99 -1.97
C TRP A 105 1.04 -6.66 -2.59
N CYS A 106 1.13 -7.07 -3.85
CA CYS A 106 0.04 -7.75 -4.55
C CYS A 106 0.48 -9.15 -4.95
N SER A 107 -0.37 -10.14 -4.73
CA SER A 107 -0.15 -11.49 -5.26
C SER A 107 -1.47 -12.22 -5.50
N ASN A 108 -1.43 -13.28 -6.30
CA ASN A 108 -2.55 -14.20 -6.43
C ASN A 108 -2.57 -15.29 -5.35
N TYR A 109 -1.48 -15.39 -4.58
CA TYR A 109 -1.30 -16.43 -3.57
C TYR A 109 -0.60 -15.84 -2.34
N ILE A 110 -0.86 -16.45 -1.19
CA ILE A 110 -0.04 -16.27 0.01
C ILE A 110 0.82 -17.52 0.19
N SER A 111 2.08 -17.32 0.57
CA SER A 111 3.01 -18.41 0.88
C SER A 111 2.42 -19.34 1.93
N SER A 112 2.54 -20.65 1.74
CA SER A 112 2.12 -21.64 2.74
C SER A 112 2.94 -21.61 4.03
N LEU A 113 4.06 -20.87 4.03
CA LEU A 113 4.90 -20.62 5.20
C LEU A 113 4.44 -19.38 6.00
N SER A 114 3.52 -18.58 5.44
CA SER A 114 2.93 -17.46 6.16
C SER A 114 1.76 -17.97 7.00
N THR A 115 1.62 -17.38 8.18
CA THR A 115 0.65 -17.71 9.21
C THR A 115 0.03 -16.44 9.76
N GLN A 116 -1.23 -16.53 10.17
CA GLN A 116 -1.92 -15.42 10.81
C GLN A 116 -1.34 -15.19 12.21
N LEU A 117 -1.13 -13.91 12.53
CA LEU A 117 -0.60 -13.41 13.80
C LEU A 117 -1.70 -12.70 14.59
N GLU A 118 -1.35 -12.27 15.81
CA GLU A 118 -2.17 -11.33 16.57
C GLU A 118 -2.14 -9.94 15.91
N GLU A 119 -3.29 -9.27 15.91
CA GLU A 119 -3.49 -7.94 15.29
C GLU A 119 -2.49 -6.88 15.77
N SER A 120 -2.01 -7.00 17.02
CA SER A 120 -1.00 -6.13 17.61
C SER A 120 0.35 -6.14 16.87
N ASN A 121 0.62 -7.14 16.03
CA ASN A 121 1.83 -7.20 15.20
C ASN A 121 1.74 -6.33 13.95
N CYS A 122 0.52 -5.93 13.54
CA CYS A 122 0.28 -5.06 12.39
C CYS A 122 -0.15 -3.66 12.87
N SER A 123 0.70 -3.03 13.68
CA SER A 123 0.38 -1.81 14.42
C SER A 123 0.99 -0.53 13.84
N LEU A 124 1.58 -0.57 12.63
CA LEU A 124 2.14 0.62 12.01
C LEU A 124 1.04 1.42 11.32
N ALA A 125 0.90 2.68 11.70
CA ALA A 125 -0.01 3.60 11.02
C ALA A 125 0.48 3.88 9.59
N CYS A 126 -0.44 4.02 8.65
CA CYS A 126 -0.12 4.33 7.26
C CYS A 126 0.54 5.71 7.16
N LYS A 127 1.56 5.85 6.30
CA LYS A 127 2.22 7.15 6.10
C LYS A 127 1.30 8.24 5.54
N GLY A 128 0.33 7.85 4.69
CA GLY A 128 -0.62 8.77 4.08
C GLY A 128 -1.91 9.00 4.89
N ASN A 129 -2.18 8.14 5.88
CA ASN A 129 -3.36 8.22 6.73
C ASN A 129 -3.08 7.58 8.10
N ASP A 130 -2.74 8.40 9.09
CA ASP A 130 -2.36 7.92 10.44
C ASP A 130 -3.52 7.33 11.26
N THR A 131 -4.74 7.38 10.73
CA THR A 131 -5.93 6.76 11.36
C THR A 131 -6.13 5.29 10.96
N GLU A 132 -5.31 4.79 10.03
CA GLU A 132 -5.38 3.43 9.50
C GLU A 132 -4.07 2.67 9.73
N LEU A 133 -4.17 1.35 9.86
CA LEU A 133 -3.03 0.45 10.02
C LEU A 133 -2.58 -0.16 8.68
N CYS A 134 -1.28 -0.06 8.39
CA CYS A 134 -0.59 -0.47 7.17
C CYS A 134 0.56 -1.45 7.46
N GLY A 135 0.25 -2.55 8.15
CA GLY A 135 1.18 -3.63 8.44
C GLY A 135 2.06 -3.39 9.66
N GLY A 136 3.21 -4.04 9.66
CA GLY A 136 4.22 -3.89 10.70
C GLY A 136 5.62 -4.20 10.18
N TYR A 137 6.55 -4.47 11.11
CA TYR A 137 7.89 -4.93 10.76
C TYR A 137 7.84 -6.42 10.45
N LEU A 138 8.07 -6.81 9.19
CA LEU A 138 7.96 -8.20 8.74
C LEU A 138 6.57 -8.81 8.98
N THR A 139 5.53 -7.97 8.94
CA THR A 139 4.13 -8.37 9.12
C THR A 139 3.24 -7.57 8.19
N ILE A 140 2.20 -8.24 7.68
CA ILE A 140 1.39 -7.81 6.57
C ILE A 140 -0.05 -7.68 7.05
N THR A 141 -0.62 -6.47 6.94
CA THR A 141 -2.07 -6.29 7.02
C THR A 141 -2.65 -6.80 5.70
N LEU A 142 -3.30 -7.96 5.72
CA LEU A 142 -3.69 -8.68 4.51
C LEU A 142 -5.17 -8.45 4.20
N TYR A 143 -5.45 -8.29 2.91
CA TYR A 143 -6.78 -8.17 2.34
C TYR A 143 -6.96 -9.16 1.19
N ASN A 144 -8.19 -9.67 1.04
CA ASN A 144 -8.57 -10.61 -0.01
C ASN A 144 -9.66 -10.03 -0.90
N LEU A 145 -9.54 -10.20 -2.21
CA LEU A 145 -10.53 -9.77 -3.18
C LEU A 145 -11.78 -10.66 -3.08
N THR A 146 -12.87 -10.11 -2.55
CA THR A 146 -14.17 -10.79 -2.37
C THR A 146 -15.16 -10.45 -3.48
N SER A 147 -14.91 -9.39 -4.25
CA SER A 147 -15.73 -8.99 -5.39
C SER A 147 -14.84 -8.36 -6.45
N LYS A 148 -14.74 -8.99 -7.62
CA LYS A 148 -14.04 -8.37 -8.75
C LYS A 148 -14.82 -7.14 -9.17
N LYS A 149 -14.14 -5.99 -9.29
CA LYS A 149 -14.71 -4.83 -9.96
C LYS A 149 -15.06 -5.29 -11.36
N SER A 150 -16.33 -5.59 -11.61
CA SER A 150 -16.80 -5.90 -12.96
C SER A 150 -16.29 -4.78 -13.82
N SER A 151 -15.42 -5.13 -14.77
CA SER A 151 -15.02 -4.26 -15.85
C SER A 151 -16.24 -4.05 -16.74
N SER A 152 -17.25 -3.35 -16.23
CA SER A 152 -17.89 -2.34 -17.04
C SER A 152 -16.76 -1.41 -17.39
N SER A 153 -16.18 -1.64 -18.56
CA SER A 153 -15.61 -0.60 -19.37
C SER A 153 -16.61 0.57 -19.35
N SER A 154 -16.48 1.45 -18.37
CA SER A 154 -16.57 2.87 -18.64
C SER A 154 -15.37 3.16 -19.54
N SER A 155 -15.48 2.73 -20.80
CA SER A 155 -15.05 3.53 -21.91
C SER A 155 -15.75 4.87 -21.72
N SER A 156 -15.11 5.73 -20.96
CA SER A 156 -15.21 7.16 -21.15
C SER A 156 -14.77 7.38 -22.59
N SER A 157 -15.70 7.25 -23.53
CA SER A 157 -15.60 7.91 -24.80
C SER A 157 -15.53 9.41 -24.48
N LYS A 158 -14.30 9.88 -24.22
CA LYS A 158 -13.94 11.24 -24.57
C LYS A 158 -14.06 11.29 -26.08
N THR A 159 -15.26 11.54 -26.59
CA THR A 159 -15.44 12.02 -27.95
C THR A 159 -14.80 13.40 -27.96
N GLY A 160 -13.53 13.44 -28.37
CA GLY A 160 -12.83 14.68 -28.62
C GLY A 160 -13.63 15.51 -29.60
N ALA A 161 -13.92 16.74 -29.22
CA ALA A 161 -14.29 17.76 -30.18
C ALA A 161 -13.10 17.97 -31.12
N ALA A 162 -13.25 17.55 -32.38
CA ALA A 162 -12.39 17.95 -33.48
C ALA A 162 -13.28 18.19 -34.70
N SER A 163 -13.28 19.45 -35.13
CA SER A 163 -14.01 20.00 -36.25
C SER A 163 -13.58 19.38 -37.58
N THR A 164 -14.53 19.01 -38.44
CA THR A 164 -14.36 19.08 -39.90
C THR A 164 -15.71 19.14 -40.62
N ALA A 165 -15.69 19.89 -41.72
CA ALA A 165 -16.82 20.41 -42.46
C ALA A 165 -17.61 19.38 -43.30
N ALA A 166 -18.86 19.75 -43.56
CA ALA A 166 -19.71 19.50 -44.72
C ALA A 166 -19.54 18.22 -45.54
N SER A 167 -20.65 17.50 -45.72
CA SER A 167 -21.13 17.03 -47.03
C SER A 167 -22.57 16.53 -46.87
N SER A 168 -23.54 17.34 -47.30
CA SER A 168 -24.94 16.95 -47.39
C SER A 168 -25.13 15.96 -48.54
N TRP A 169 -25.70 14.79 -48.26
CA TRP A 169 -26.19 13.89 -49.29
C TRP A 169 -27.72 13.94 -49.28
N THR A 170 -28.28 14.86 -50.06
CA THR A 170 -29.69 14.81 -50.47
C THR A 170 -29.78 13.96 -51.72
N TYR A 171 -30.51 12.85 -51.63
CA TYR A 171 -30.89 12.04 -52.78
C TYR A 171 -31.78 12.86 -53.70
N VAL A 172 -31.30 13.12 -54.93
CA VAL A 172 -32.07 13.75 -56.00
C VAL A 172 -32.51 12.64 -56.95
N LEU A 173 -33.79 12.25 -56.87
CA LEU A 173 -34.46 11.54 -57.96
C LEU A 173 -35.20 12.58 -58.80
N GLY A 174 -34.94 12.53 -60.10
CA GLY A 174 -35.26 13.59 -61.04
C GLY A 174 -36.74 13.77 -61.38
N ALA A 175 -36.98 14.91 -62.03
CA ALA A 175 -38.13 15.31 -62.82
C ALA A 175 -39.47 15.54 -62.09
N GLY A 176 -39.89 16.81 -62.08
CA GLY A 176 -41.30 17.20 -62.09
C GLY A 176 -41.92 17.46 -60.72
N VAL A 177 -42.04 18.75 -60.36
CA VAL A 177 -42.97 19.18 -59.33
C VAL A 177 -44.41 18.99 -59.84
N MET A 178 -45.12 17.99 -59.33
CA MET A 178 -46.58 18.02 -59.31
C MET A 178 -47.04 17.82 -57.86
N ALA A 179 -47.54 18.91 -57.29
CA ALA A 179 -48.37 18.86 -56.11
C ALA A 179 -49.70 18.20 -56.49
N LEU A 180 -50.07 17.12 -55.80
CA LEU A 180 -51.42 16.56 -55.89
C LEU A 180 -51.99 16.45 -54.47
N THR A 181 -52.83 17.43 -54.16
CA THR A 181 -53.76 17.40 -53.03
C THR A 181 -54.91 16.42 -53.32
N LEU A 182 -55.46 15.86 -52.25
CA LEU A 182 -56.51 14.84 -52.22
C LEU A 182 -57.76 15.21 -53.07
N GLY A 183 -58.33 14.21 -53.77
CA GLY A 183 -59.62 14.32 -54.43
C GLY A 183 -60.19 12.95 -54.84
N THR A 184 -61.17 12.49 -54.08
CA THR A 184 -62.03 11.31 -54.26
C THR A 184 -62.88 11.33 -55.55
N ALA A 185 -63.05 10.19 -56.23
CA ALA A 185 -64.36 9.60 -56.58
C ALA A 185 -64.24 8.44 -57.59
N LEU A 186 -64.83 7.29 -57.20
CA LEU A 186 -65.34 6.14 -57.97
C LEU A 186 -64.38 5.34 -58.86
#